data_AF-A0A151F0N1-F1
#
_entry.id   AF-A0A151F0N1-F1
#
_cell.length_a   1.000
_cell.length_b   1.000
_cell.length_c   1.000
_cell.angle_alpha   90.00
_cell.angle_beta   90.00
_cell.angle_gamma   90.00
#
_symmetry.space_group_name_H-M   'P 1'
#
loop_
_entity.id
_entity.type
_entity.pdbx_description
1 polymer ?
#
loop_
_entity_poly.entity_id
_entity_poly.type
_entity_poly.pdbx_seq_one_letter_code
_entity_poly.pdbx_strand_id
1 'polypeptide(L)'
;MCIIDVDYPASPEPKPKYLVDYDIPKEPASQRVKFYRELRELRKRYKHFTNKFSTYSVFYTLDRALATEVFNLVKGYGGDCHLYEATQLLPPTDSL
;
A
#
# COMPACT_ATOMS: atom_id res chain seq x y z
N MET A 1 3.27 9.71 16.31
CA MET A 1 2.14 8.83 15.97
C MET A 1 1.41 9.51 14.83
N CYS A 2 1.54 9.01 13.60
CA CYS A 2 0.81 9.57 12.45
C CYS A 2 -0.50 8.82 12.29
N ILE A 3 -1.62 9.54 12.29
CA ILE A 3 -2.94 9.02 11.99
C ILE A 3 -3.14 9.23 10.48
N ILE A 4 -3.36 8.15 9.74
CA ILE A 4 -3.69 8.21 8.31
C ILE A 4 -5.20 8.07 8.20
N ASP A 5 -5.89 9.18 7.93
CA ASP A 5 -7.33 9.18 7.67
C ASP A 5 -7.58 8.64 6.26
N VAL A 6 -7.90 7.36 6.18
CA VAL A 6 -8.37 6.73 4.94
C VAL A 6 -9.89 6.69 5.01
N ASP A 7 -10.54 7.61 4.30
CA ASP A 7 -11.99 7.71 4.24
C ASP A 7 -12.55 6.48 3.49
N TYR A 8 -13.00 5.48 4.24
CA TYR A 8 -13.52 4.22 3.72
C TYR A 8 -15.05 4.25 3.82
N PRO A 9 -15.80 4.25 2.70
CA PRO A 9 -17.25 4.12 2.78
C PRO A 9 -17.60 2.79 3.46
N ALA A 10 -18.73 2.78 4.17
CA ALA A 10 -19.27 1.61 4.88
C ALA A 10 -19.60 0.47 3.89
N SER A 11 -18.57 -0.25 3.46
CA SER A 11 -18.64 -1.39 2.56
C SER A 11 -18.48 -2.67 3.39
N PRO A 12 -19.20 -3.77 3.08
CA PRO A 12 -19.04 -5.07 3.73
C PRO A 12 -17.71 -5.77 3.39
N GLU A 13 -16.84 -5.13 2.60
CA GLU A 13 -15.55 -5.68 2.25
C GLU A 13 -14.58 -5.73 3.46
N PRO A 14 -13.74 -6.78 3.55
CA PRO A 14 -12.73 -6.86 4.59
C PRO A 14 -11.77 -5.66 4.52
N LYS A 15 -11.71 -4.90 5.61
CA LYS A 15 -10.88 -3.71 5.73
C LYS A 15 -9.40 -4.12 5.73
N PRO A 16 -8.53 -3.44 4.94
CA PRO A 16 -7.13 -3.81 4.82
C PRO A 16 -6.42 -3.81 6.18
N LYS A 17 -5.58 -4.82 6.39
CA LYS A 17 -4.87 -5.03 7.67
C LYS A 17 -3.43 -4.55 7.63
N TYR A 18 -2.80 -4.56 6.46
CA TYR A 18 -1.42 -4.14 6.29
C TYR A 18 -1.33 -2.99 5.31
N LEU A 19 -0.49 -2.02 5.62
CA LEU A 19 -0.24 -0.84 4.80
C LEU A 19 1.26 -0.67 4.59
N VAL A 20 1.65 -0.45 3.34
CA VAL A 20 3.00 -0.08 2.94
C VAL A 20 2.94 1.34 2.41
N ASP A 21 3.55 2.26 3.14
CA ASP A 21 3.79 3.63 2.70
C ASP A 21 5.19 3.68 2.10
N TYR A 22 5.35 4.26 0.92
CA TYR A 22 6.59 4.27 0.18
C TYR A 22 6.80 5.51 -0.68
N ASP A 23 8.05 5.94 -0.74
CA ASP A 23 8.55 6.90 -1.72
C ASP A 23 9.71 6.27 -2.50
N ILE A 24 9.64 6.35 -3.81
CA ILE A 24 10.65 5.76 -4.71
C ILE A 24 11.39 6.89 -5.46
N PRO A 25 12.70 6.76 -5.70
CA PRO A 25 13.45 7.76 -6.44
C PRO A 25 12.81 8.10 -7.78
N LYS A 26 12.68 9.40 -8.06
CA LYS A 26 12.12 9.89 -9.33
C LYS A 26 13.05 9.62 -10.50
N GLU A 27 14.36 9.64 -10.26
CA GLU A 27 15.40 9.43 -11.25
C GLU A 27 16.27 8.20 -10.92
N PRO A 28 16.62 7.39 -11.94
CA PRO A 28 16.20 7.52 -13.32
C PRO A 28 14.73 7.08 -13.51
N ALA A 29 13.95 7.80 -14.31
CA ALA A 29 12.53 7.49 -14.58
C ALA A 29 12.29 6.02 -15.02
N SER A 30 13.28 5.41 -15.66
CA SER A 30 13.26 4.00 -16.07
C SER A 30 13.14 3.03 -14.89
N GLN A 31 13.74 3.31 -13.74
CA GLN A 31 13.65 2.48 -12.54
C GLN A 31 12.25 2.57 -11.93
N ARG A 32 11.66 3.77 -11.91
CA ARG A 32 10.28 3.96 -11.47
C ARG A 32 9.27 3.19 -12.33
N VAL A 33 9.46 3.17 -13.65
CA VAL A 33 8.62 2.36 -14.56
C VAL A 33 8.77 0.87 -14.28
N LYS A 34 10.00 0.37 -14.08
CA LYS A 34 10.25 -1.04 -13.75
C LYS A 34 9.62 -1.43 -12.41
N PHE A 35 9.76 -0.59 -11.38
CA PHE A 35 9.10 -0.79 -10.09
C PHE A 35 7.60 -1.01 -10.24
N TYR A 36 6.90 -0.11 -10.94
CA TYR A 36 5.44 -0.24 -11.11
C TYR A 36 5.05 -1.46 -11.97
N ARG A 37 5.90 -1.90 -12.90
CA ARG A 37 5.68 -3.16 -13.64
C ARG A 37 5.80 -4.37 -12.72
N GLU A 38 6.84 -4.44 -11.90
CA GLU A 38 7.02 -5.54 -10.94
C GLU A 38 5.93 -5.55 -9.87
N LEU A 39 5.56 -4.38 -9.34
CA LEU A 39 4.43 -4.24 -8.41
C LEU A 39 3.12 -4.75 -9.03
N ARG A 40 2.91 -4.51 -10.33
CA ARG A 40 1.74 -5.02 -11.06
C ARG A 40 1.78 -6.54 -11.19
N GLU A 41 2.93 -7.13 -11.50
CA GLU A 41 3.06 -8.59 -11.56
C GLU A 41 2.87 -9.23 -10.19
N LEU A 42 3.38 -8.60 -9.13
CA LEU A 42 3.17 -9.01 -7.75
C LEU A 42 1.67 -9.13 -7.42
N ARG A 43 0.91 -8.08 -7.73
CA ARG A 43 -0.55 -8.07 -7.51
C ARG A 43 -1.26 -9.18 -8.27
N LYS A 44 -0.85 -9.47 -9.51
CA LYS A 44 -1.42 -10.58 -10.31
C LYS A 44 -1.15 -11.94 -9.65
N ARG A 45 0.06 -12.19 -9.15
CA ARG A 45 0.42 -13.46 -8.49
C ARG A 45 -0.46 -13.74 -7.29
N TYR A 46 -0.67 -12.71 -6.47
CA TYR A 46 -1.45 -12.80 -5.24
C TYR A 46 -2.98 -12.76 -5.46
N LYS A 47 -3.44 -12.60 -6.72
CA LYS A 47 -4.86 -12.54 -7.12
C LYS A 47 -5.69 -11.50 -6.33
N HIS A 48 -5.03 -10.52 -5.70
CA HIS A 48 -5.68 -9.49 -4.91
C HIS A 48 -5.96 -8.25 -5.77
N PHE A 49 -7.25 -8.02 -6.04
CA PHE A 49 -7.79 -6.82 -6.67
C PHE A 49 -8.33 -5.84 -5.62
N THR A 50 -7.51 -5.44 -4.64
CA THR A 50 -7.98 -4.45 -3.66
C THR A 50 -7.76 -3.03 -4.21
N ASN A 51 -8.80 -2.56 -4.89
CA ASN A 51 -9.19 -1.16 -5.13
C ASN A 51 -8.25 -0.23 -5.93
N LYS A 52 -8.87 0.83 -6.46
CA LYS A 52 -8.24 1.91 -7.23
C LYS A 52 -7.05 2.44 -6.44
N PHE A 53 -5.90 2.58 -7.13
CA PHE A 53 -4.66 3.13 -6.59
C PHE A 53 -4.94 4.27 -5.60
N SER A 54 -4.72 4.05 -4.30
CA SER A 54 -4.47 5.16 -3.39
C SER A 54 -3.15 5.77 -3.82
N THR A 55 -3.24 6.82 -4.64
CA THR A 55 -2.20 7.85 -4.76
C THR A 55 -0.75 7.35 -4.67
N TYR A 56 -0.33 6.49 -5.60
CA TYR A 56 1.03 6.08 -6.03
C TYR A 56 2.19 5.87 -5.01
N SER A 57 1.95 6.02 -3.72
CA SER A 57 2.89 5.97 -2.59
C SER A 57 2.33 5.20 -1.41
N VAL A 58 1.08 4.75 -1.46
CA VAL A 58 0.49 3.90 -0.43
C VAL A 58 -0.07 2.64 -1.07
N PHE A 59 0.24 1.50 -0.48
CA PHE A 59 -0.29 0.19 -0.84
C PHE A 59 -0.91 -0.46 0.39
N TYR A 60 -2.09 -1.06 0.25
CA TYR A 60 -2.76 -1.74 1.34
C TYR A 60 -3.24 -3.12 0.91
N THR A 61 -3.23 -4.06 1.85
CA THR A 61 -3.62 -5.46 1.62
C THR A 61 -4.07 -6.13 2.91
N LEU A 62 -4.78 -7.23 2.79
CA LEU A 62 -5.10 -8.15 3.88
C LEU A 62 -3.99 -9.19 4.10
N ASP A 63 -3.13 -9.38 3.11
CA ASP A 63 -2.09 -10.41 3.10
C ASP A 63 -0.73 -9.84 3.55
N ARG A 64 -0.22 -10.36 4.67
CA ARG A 64 1.09 -9.97 5.22
C ARG A 64 2.24 -10.32 4.29
N ALA A 65 2.17 -11.45 3.60
CA ALA A 65 3.21 -11.89 2.68
C ALA A 65 3.31 -10.92 1.50
N LEU A 66 2.17 -10.54 0.92
CA LEU A 66 2.11 -9.51 -0.12
C LEU A 66 2.66 -8.17 0.36
N ALA A 67 2.28 -7.72 1.57
CA ALA A 67 2.78 -6.47 2.13
C ALA A 67 4.31 -6.50 2.31
N THR A 68 4.84 -7.64 2.76
CA THR A 68 6.28 -7.86 2.94
C THR A 68 7.02 -7.88 1.59
N GLU A 69 6.46 -8.52 0.56
CA GLU A 69 7.05 -8.51 -0.78
C GLU A 69 7.06 -7.09 -1.39
N VAL A 70 6.01 -6.29 -1.18
CA VAL A 70 6.00 -4.87 -1.62
C VAL A 70 7.04 -4.06 -0.86
N PHE A 71 7.16 -4.23 0.46
CA PHE A 71 8.18 -3.57 1.26
C PHE A 71 9.59 -3.87 0.75
N ASN A 72 9.89 -5.14 0.50
CA ASN A 72 11.18 -5.58 -0.03
C ASN A 72 11.43 -5.06 -1.45
N LEU A 73 10.39 -5.02 -2.29
CA LEU A 73 10.46 -4.45 -3.63
C LEU A 73 10.87 -2.97 -3.57
N VAL A 74 10.21 -2.16 -2.72
CA VAL A 74 10.57 -0.74 -2.57
C VAL A 74 12.03 -0.58 -2.12
N LYS A 75 12.47 -1.34 -1.12
CA LYS A 75 13.87 -1.32 -0.67
C LYS A 75 14.84 -1.69 -1.79
N GLY A 76 14.50 -2.67 -2.63
CA GLY A 76 15.31 -3.05 -3.79
C GLY A 76 15.48 -1.94 -4.84
N TYR A 77 14.53 -1.01 -4.90
CA TYR A 77 14.58 0.17 -5.77
C TYR A 77 15.18 1.42 -5.10
N GLY A 78 15.72 1.28 -3.88
CA GLY A 78 16.30 2.39 -3.12
C GLY A 78 15.26 3.38 -2.58
N GLY A 79 14.00 2.95 -2.47
CA GLY A 79 12.93 3.77 -1.90
C GLY A 79 12.90 3.73 -0.38
N ASP A 80 12.38 4.81 0.19
CA ASP A 80 11.99 4.85 1.59
C ASP A 80 10.63 4.19 1.76
N CYS A 81 10.47 3.38 2.81
CA CYS A 81 9.22 2.71 3.06
C CYS A 81 9.03 2.30 4.51
N HIS A 82 7.76 2.21 4.88
CA HIS A 82 7.29 1.76 6.18
C HIS A 82 6.18 0.74 5.99
N LEU A 83 6.22 -0.34 6.78
CA LEU A 83 5.19 -1.35 6.84
C LEU A 83 4.44 -1.22 8.17
N TYR A 84 3.13 -1.05 8.08
CA TYR A 84 2.23 -0.91 9.22
C TYR A 84 1.25 -2.08 9.27
N GLU A 85 0.87 -2.49 10.48
CA GLU A 85 -0.24 -3.39 10.75
C GLU A 85 -1.34 -2.60 11.47
N ALA A 86 -2.53 -2.56 10.90
CA ALA A 86 -3.70 -1.96 11.52
C ALA A 86 -4.19 -2.87 12.65
N THR A 87 -3.98 -2.43 13.89
CA THR A 87 -4.46 -3.12 15.10
C THR A 87 -5.86 -2.69 15.51
N GLN A 88 -6.28 -1.49 15.09
CA GLN A 88 -7.59 -0.91 15.39
C GLN A 88 -8.09 -0.11 14.19
N LEU A 89 -9.38 -0.26 13.90
CA LEU A 89 -10.07 0.51 12.88
C LEU A 89 -11.04 1.43 13.60
N LEU A 90 -10.77 2.73 13.54
CA LEU A 90 -11.67 3.74 14.10
C LEU A 90 -12.85 3.93 13.14
N PRO A 91 -14.08 4.16 13.66
CA PRO A 91 -15.17 4.63 12.82
C PRO A 91 -14.78 5.97 12.17
N PRO A 92 -15.29 6.28 10.96
CA PRO A 92 -15.13 7.62 10.40
C PRO A 92 -15.62 8.61 11.46
N THR A 93 -14.75 9.55 11.83
CA THR A 93 -15.09 10.55 12.83
C THR A 93 -15.88 11.60 12.09
N ASP A 94 -17.21 11.50 12.10
CA ASP A 94 -18.09 12.57 11.65
C ASP A 94 -17.71 13.83 12.45
N SER A 95 -16.88 14.67 11.84
CA SER A 95 -16.39 15.89 12.46
C SER A 95 -17.30 17.02 12.01
N LEU A 96 -17.99 17.57 13.01
CA LEU A 96 -18.79 18.80 13.04
C LEU A 96 -18.15 19.99 12.33
#